data_AF-A0A5E4K3T0-F1
#
_entry.id   AF-A0A5E4K3T0-F1
#
_cell.length_a   1.000
_cell.length_b   1.000
_cell.length_c   1.000
_cell.angle_alpha   90.00
_cell.angle_beta   90.00
_cell.angle_gamma   90.00
#
_symmetry.space_group_name_H-M   'P 1'
#
loop_
_entity.id
_entity.type
_entity.pdbx_description
1 polymer ?
#
loop_
_entity_poly.entity_id
_entity_poly.type
_entity_poly.pdbx_seq_one_letter_code
_entity_poly.pdbx_strand_id
1 'polypeptide(L)' 'MPEWKYTNKKVTKEEAEKSLAAVKGACFHCEKHSNGCPISKTTGEIKLMTEVRT' A
#
# COMPACT_ATOMS: atom_id res chain seq x y z
N MET A 1 4.94 13.61 6.16
CA MET A 1 3.65 13.06 5.69
C MET A 1 3.95 12.16 4.51
N PRO A 2 3.48 10.90 4.51
CA PRO A 2 3.53 10.03 3.35
C PRO A 2 2.97 10.73 2.10
N GLU A 3 3.58 10.47 0.95
CA GLU A 3 3.16 11.05 -0.33
C GLU A 3 2.88 9.96 -1.35
N TRP A 4 1.73 10.04 -2.01
CA TRP A 4 1.37 9.09 -3.05
C TRP A 4 2.04 9.46 -4.37
N LYS A 5 3.01 8.65 -4.81
CA LYS A 5 3.90 8.95 -5.96
C LYS A 5 3.22 9.24 -7.30
N TYR A 6 1.97 8.77 -7.50
CA TYR A 6 1.27 8.96 -8.77
C TYR A 6 0.45 10.26 -8.85
N THR A 7 0.14 10.87 -7.70
CA THR A 7 -0.67 12.09 -7.64
C THR A 7 0.01 13.21 -6.87
N ASN A 8 1.18 12.96 -6.27
CA ASN A 8 1.86 13.84 -5.32
C ASN A 8 0.97 14.24 -4.14
N LYS A 9 -0.09 13.46 -3.88
CA LYS A 9 -1.02 13.72 -2.78
C LYS A 9 -0.33 13.36 -1.47
N LYS A 10 -0.17 14.35 -0.60
CA LYS A 10 0.23 14.13 0.79
C LYS A 10 -0.96 13.57 1.55
N VAL A 11 -0.74 12.50 2.30
CA VAL A 11 -1.74 11.87 3.16
C VAL A 11 -1.20 11.77 4.57
N THR A 12 -2.08 11.66 5.55
CA THR A 12 -1.67 11.37 6.92
C THR A 12 -1.19 9.91 7.02
N LYS A 13 -0.46 9.61 8.10
CA LYS A 13 -0.05 8.23 8.39
C LYS A 13 -1.28 7.33 8.58
N GLU A 14 -2.30 7.81 9.28
CA GLU A 14 -3.56 7.08 9.52
C GLU A 14 -4.33 6.81 8.22
N GLU A 15 -4.37 7.76 7.28
CA GLU A 15 -4.97 7.55 5.96
C GLU A 15 -4.23 6.46 5.15
N ALA A 16 -2.90 6.46 5.21
CA ALA A 16 -2.08 5.44 4.57
C ALA A 16 -2.28 4.05 5.21
N GLU A 17 -2.34 3.97 6.54
CA GLU A 17 -2.60 2.72 7.28
C GLU A 17 -4.01 2.17 7.02
N LYS A 18 -5.03 3.03 6.98
CA LYS A 18 -6.39 2.63 6.59
C LYS A 18 -6.45 2.08 5.17
N SER A 19 -5.74 2.73 4.24
CA SER A 19 -5.63 2.26 2.85
C SER A 19 -4.92 0.90 2.78
N LEU A 20 -3.84 0.73 3.53
CA LEU A 20 -3.11 -0.54 3.62
C LEU A 20 -4.00 -1.67 4.14
N ALA A 21 -4.79 -1.42 5.19
CA ALA A 21 -5.72 -2.39 5.74
C ALA A 21 -6.83 -2.76 4.73
N ALA A 22 -7.40 -1.77 4.02
CA ALA A 22 -8.40 -2.00 3.01
C ALA A 22 -7.88 -2.85 1.83
N VAL A 23 -6.67 -2.55 1.33
CA VAL A 23 -6.04 -3.32 0.24
C VAL A 23 -5.75 -4.75 0.67
N LYS A 24 -5.22 -4.96 1.90
CA LYS A 24 -5.02 -6.31 2.44
C LYS A 24 -6.33 -7.06 2.62
N GLY A 25 -7.40 -6.39 3.06
CA GLY A 25 -8.73 -6.98 3.20
C GLY A 25 -9.35 -7.41 1.87
N ALA A 26 -8.99 -6.74 0.76
CA ALA A 26 -9.40 -7.14 -0.59
C ALA A 26 -8.62 -8.34 -1.15
N CYS A 27 -7.64 -8.88 -0.42
CA CYS A 27 -6.85 -10.03 -0.86
C CYS A 27 -7.75 -11.27 -1.08
N PHE A 28 -7.56 -11.95 -2.22
CA PHE A 28 -8.30 -13.18 -2.54
C PHE A 28 -7.72 -14.44 -1.90
N HIS A 29 -6.69 -14.32 -1.06
CA HIS A 29 -6.05 -15.45 -0.36
C HIS A 29 -5.63 -16.57 -1.31
N CYS A 30 -5.01 -16.22 -2.44
CA CYS A 30 -4.53 -17.17 -3.43
C CYS A 30 -3.52 -18.15 -2.80
N GLU A 31 -3.61 -19.44 -3.16
CA GLU A 31 -2.69 -20.48 -2.67
C GLU A 31 -1.22 -20.20 -3.04
N LYS A 32 -1.00 -19.54 -4.19
CA LYS A 32 0.32 -19.09 -4.66
C LYS A 32 0.26 -17.62 -5.05
N HIS A 33 1.21 -16.84 -4.54
CA HIS A 33 1.36 -15.44 -4.91
C HIS A 33 2.27 -15.29 -6.13
N SER A 34 1.74 -14.65 -7.17
CA SER A 34 2.53 -14.17 -8.31
C SER A 34 3.14 -12.81 -8.01
N ASN A 35 4.35 -12.56 -8.51
CA ASN A 35 4.96 -11.23 -8.54
C ASN A 35 4.13 -10.21 -9.34
N GLY A 36 3.23 -10.69 -10.21
CA GLY A 36 2.27 -9.87 -10.93
C GLY A 36 0.98 -9.56 -10.16
N CYS A 37 0.87 -9.96 -8.89
CA CYS A 37 -0.34 -9.73 -8.10
C CYS A 37 -0.56 -8.22 -7.88
N PRO A 38 -1.65 -7.62 -8.39
CA PRO A 38 -1.89 -6.18 -8.25
C PRO A 38 -2.08 -5.76 -6.79
N ILE A 39 -2.69 -6.61 -5.96
CA ILE A 39 -2.90 -6.35 -4.53
C ILE A 39 -1.56 -6.30 -3.78
N SER A 40 -0.67 -7.25 -4.08
CA SER A 40 0.68 -7.28 -3.49
C SER A 40 1.49 -6.05 -3.90
N LYS A 41 1.47 -5.69 -5.19
CA LYS A 41 2.16 -4.50 -5.70
C LYS A 41 1.68 -3.23 -4.99
N THR A 42 0.36 -3.00 -4.93
CA THR A 42 -0.22 -1.83 -4.26
C THR A 42 0.11 -1.83 -2.76
N THR A 43 0.06 -2.99 -2.10
CA THR A 43 0.47 -3.14 -0.68
C THR A 43 1.92 -2.70 -0.47
N GLY A 44 2.83 -3.12 -1.35
CA GLY A 44 4.23 -2.72 -1.32
C GLY A 44 4.42 -1.22 -1.53
N GLU A 45 3.72 -0.62 -2.48
CA GLU A 45 3.79 0.82 -2.73
C GLU A 45 3.29 1.65 -1.54
N ILE A 46 2.20 1.23 -0.88
CA ILE A 46 1.68 1.89 0.33
C ILE A 46 2.64 1.72 1.51
N LYS A 47 3.28 0.56 1.67
CA LYS A 47 4.30 0.36 2.71
C LYS A 47 5.50 1.27 2.51
N LEU A 48 6.04 1.32 1.30
CA LEU A 48 7.20 2.15 0.97
C LEU A 48 6.95 3.63 1.26
N MET A 49 5.76 4.17 0.96
CA MET A 49 5.46 5.57 1.29
C MET A 49 5.36 5.84 2.80
N THR A 50 5.04 4.83 3.62
CA THR A 50 4.97 4.93 5.08
C THR A 50 6.29 4.65 5.79
N GLU A 51 7.20 3.92 5.15
CA GLU A 51 8.51 3.54 5.69
C GLU A 51 9.57 4.65 5.48
N VAL A 52 9.28 5.71 4.71
CA VAL A 52 10.16 6.86 4.52
C VAL A 52 10.04 7.86 5.69
N ARG A 53 10.88 7.68 6.72
CA ARG A 53 11.86 8.64 7.28
C ARG A 53 12.42 8.16 8.65
N THR A 54 13.54 7.45 8.60
CA THR A 54 14.68 7.64 9.52
C THR A 54 15.90 7.93 8.67
#